data_AF-A0A6G3U044-F1
#
_entry.id   AF-A0A6G3U044-F1
#
_cell.length_a   1.000
_cell.length_b   1.000
_cell.length_c   1.000
_cell.angle_alpha   90.00
_cell.angle_beta   90.00
_cell.angle_gamma   90.00
#
_symmetry.space_group_name_H-M   'P 1'
#
loop_
_entity.id
_entity.type
_entity.pdbx_description
1 polymer ?
#
loop_
_entity_poly.entity_id
_entity_poly.type
_entity_poly.pdbx_seq_one_letter_code
_entity_poly.pdbx_strand_id
1 'polypeptide(L)'
;MPGPGGGIVRFARSELRVLVAGSGAVFLGWDGAGPEPSYALAGPCPEPDPRAVLEPDTDGGWRVVAERVTVAVSRQGAVDVLTPGGVLLRREL
;
A
#
# COMPACT_ATOMS: atom_id res chain seq x y z
N MET A 1 -11.20 -3.68 1.29
CA MET A 1 -11.38 -4.38 2.59
C MET A 1 -10.04 -4.38 3.30
N PRO A 2 -9.96 -3.91 4.55
CA PRO A 2 -8.73 -3.93 5.34
C PRO A 2 -8.33 -5.36 5.71
N GLY A 3 -7.02 -5.58 5.81
CA GLY A 3 -6.38 -6.79 6.31
C GLY A 3 -4.93 -6.50 6.72
N PRO A 4 -4.20 -7.52 7.18
CA PRO A 4 -2.77 -7.38 7.47
C PRO A 4 -2.00 -6.78 6.30
N GLY A 5 -1.11 -5.83 6.60
CA GLY A 5 -0.29 -5.12 5.62
C GLY A 5 -1.05 -4.10 4.76
N GLY A 6 -2.37 -3.96 4.87
CA GLY A 6 -3.12 -3.01 4.06
C GLY A 6 -4.50 -3.49 3.63
N GLY A 7 -4.75 -3.54 2.32
CA GLY A 7 -6.06 -3.89 1.80
C GLY A 7 -6.35 -3.36 0.40
N ILE A 8 -7.64 -3.38 0.05
CA ILE A 8 -8.13 -2.89 -1.25
C ILE A 8 -8.88 -1.57 -1.06
N VAL A 9 -8.43 -0.53 -1.77
CA VAL A 9 -9.10 0.76 -1.97
C VAL A 9 -9.91 0.69 -3.27
N ARG A 10 -11.20 1.03 -3.21
CA ARG A 10 -12.11 0.96 -4.36
C ARG A 10 -12.43 2.35 -4.88
N PHE A 11 -12.28 2.52 -6.19
CA PHE A 11 -12.73 3.69 -6.94
C PHE A 11 -13.94 3.32 -7.80
N ALA A 12 -14.51 4.30 -8.50
CA ALA A 12 -15.71 4.10 -9.31
C ALA A 12 -15.54 3.06 -10.43
N ARG A 13 -14.32 2.90 -10.98
CA ARG A 13 -14.03 2.02 -12.11
C ARG A 13 -12.80 1.13 -11.93
N SER A 14 -12.12 1.25 -10.80
CA SER A 14 -10.86 0.55 -10.55
C SER A 14 -10.72 0.21 -9.07
N GLU A 15 -9.79 -0.70 -8.78
CA GLU A 15 -9.38 -1.02 -7.43
C GLU A 15 -7.86 -1.00 -7.29
N LEU A 16 -7.37 -0.45 -6.18
CA LEU A 16 -5.96 -0.49 -5.82
C LEU A 16 -5.78 -1.43 -4.63
N ARG A 17 -4.98 -2.47 -4.82
CA ARG A 17 -4.45 -3.30 -3.74
C ARG A 17 -3.17 -2.66 -3.20
N VAL A 18 -3.13 -2.46 -1.89
CA VAL A 18 -1.96 -2.03 -1.13
C VAL A 18 -1.57 -3.16 -0.17
N LEU A 19 -0.31 -3.58 -0.23
CA LEU A 19 0.28 -4.52 0.71
C LEU A 19 1.66 -4.03 1.16
N VAL A 20 1.83 -3.91 2.46
CA VAL A 20 3.08 -3.60 3.14
C VAL A 20 3.51 -4.84 3.91
N ALA A 21 4.67 -5.38 3.59
CA ALA A 21 5.26 -6.51 4.29
C ALA A 21 5.95 -6.06 5.59
N GLY A 22 6.14 -6.98 6.55
CA GLY A 22 6.83 -6.68 7.81
C GLY A 22 8.28 -6.19 7.63
N SER A 23 8.91 -6.48 6.49
CA SER A 23 10.23 -5.96 6.11
C SER A 23 10.22 -4.50 5.64
N GLY A 24 9.05 -3.92 5.40
CA GLY A 24 8.86 -2.60 4.79
C GLY A 24 8.77 -2.61 3.27
N ALA A 25 8.75 -3.78 2.62
CA ALA A 25 8.48 -3.87 1.18
C ALA A 25 7.02 -3.48 0.88
N VAL A 26 6.82 -2.70 -0.18
CA VAL A 26 5.50 -2.20 -0.60
C VAL A 26 5.13 -2.77 -1.97
N PHE A 27 3.93 -3.31 -2.07
CA PHE A 27 3.33 -3.79 -3.30
C PHE A 27 2.05 -3.02 -3.60
N LEU A 28 1.99 -2.48 -4.81
CA LEU A 28 0.85 -1.76 -5.35
C LEU A 28 0.37 -2.50 -6.59
N GLY A 29 -0.92 -2.81 -6.67
CA GLY A 29 -1.51 -3.53 -7.79
C GLY A 29 -2.87 -2.97 -8.15
N TRP A 30 -3.07 -2.65 -9.41
CA TRP A 30 -4.36 -2.21 -9.94
C TRP A 30 -5.19 -3.40 -10.43
N ASP A 31 -6.50 -3.32 -10.25
CA ASP A 31 -7.50 -4.14 -10.94
C ASP A 31 -7.21 -5.66 -10.84
N GLY A 32 -7.01 -6.12 -9.60
CA GLY A 32 -6.79 -7.52 -9.27
C GLY A 32 -5.33 -7.97 -9.28
N ALA A 33 -4.40 -7.15 -9.80
CA ALA A 33 -2.97 -7.49 -9.79
C ALA A 33 -2.46 -7.76 -8.37
N GLY A 34 -1.81 -8.92 -8.18
CA GLY A 34 -1.18 -9.32 -6.94
C GLY A 34 0.32 -9.02 -6.91
N PRO A 35 0.99 -9.20 -5.75
CA PRO A 35 2.44 -9.11 -5.66
C PRO A 35 3.16 -10.23 -6.43
N GLU A 36 2.46 -11.33 -6.71
CA GLU A 36 2.98 -12.49 -7.44
C GLU A 36 2.10 -12.84 -8.64
N PRO A 37 2.69 -13.37 -9.72
CA PRO A 37 4.14 -13.48 -9.95
C PRO A 37 4.78 -12.10 -10.24
N SER A 38 6.00 -11.86 -9.75
CA SER A 38 6.75 -10.62 -10.02
C SER A 38 8.23 -10.90 -10.23
N TYR A 39 8.80 -10.36 -11.31
CA TYR A 39 10.23 -10.49 -11.62
C TYR A 39 11.12 -9.69 -10.67
N ALA A 40 10.55 -8.75 -9.90
CA ALA A 40 11.27 -7.96 -8.93
C ALA A 40 11.50 -8.72 -7.61
N LEU A 41 10.83 -9.86 -7.43
CA LEU A 41 11.01 -10.71 -6.28
C LEU A 41 12.09 -11.77 -6.53
N ALA A 42 13.03 -11.90 -5.60
CA ALA A 42 14.03 -12.97 -5.60
C ALA A 42 13.48 -14.33 -5.12
N GLY A 43 12.25 -14.36 -4.59
CA GLY A 43 11.58 -15.52 -4.03
C GLY A 43 10.09 -15.24 -3.82
N PRO A 44 9.40 -15.94 -2.91
CA PRO A 44 8.00 -15.66 -2.61
C PRO A 44 7.78 -14.23 -2.10
N CYS A 45 6.56 -13.71 -2.25
CA CYS A 45 6.16 -12.44 -1.62
C CYS A 45 6.38 -12.53 -0.10
N PRO A 46 7.06 -11.54 0.51
CA PRO A 46 7.19 -11.49 1.97
C PRO A 46 5.82 -11.38 2.65
N GLU A 47 5.72 -11.94 3.87
CA GLU A 47 4.49 -11.92 4.66
C GLU A 47 4.03 -10.48 4.96
N PRO A 48 2.71 -10.20 4.89
CA PRO A 48 2.15 -8.89 5.24
C PRO A 48 2.51 -8.49 6.68
N ASP A 49 2.70 -7.19 6.93
CA ASP A 49 2.90 -6.68 8.29
C ASP A 49 1.60 -6.86 9.10
N PRO A 50 1.57 -7.70 10.15
CA PRO A 50 0.36 -7.94 10.93
C PRO A 50 -0.10 -6.71 11.74
N ARG A 51 0.74 -5.70 11.89
CA ARG A 51 0.46 -4.47 12.64
C ARG A 51 -0.06 -3.35 11.76
N ALA A 52 0.24 -3.40 10.46
CA ALA A 52 -0.21 -2.41 9.51
C ALA A 52 -1.58 -2.81 8.95
N VAL A 53 -2.50 -1.85 8.90
CA VAL A 53 -3.84 -2.03 8.33
C VAL A 53 -4.20 -0.83 7.48
N LEU A 54 -5.10 -1.03 6.52
CA LEU A 54 -5.67 0.08 5.75
C LEU A 54 -6.65 0.87 6.62
N GLU A 55 -6.33 2.13 6.85
CA GLU A 55 -7.13 3.06 7.65
C GLU A 55 -7.49 4.33 6.88
N PRO A 56 -8.59 5.03 7.21
CA PRO A 56 -8.90 6.32 6.62
C PRO A 56 -7.79 7.33 6.88
N ASP A 57 -7.48 8.16 5.89
CA ASP A 57 -6.52 9.25 6.02
C ASP A 57 -7.23 10.62 6.08
N THR A 58 -6.45 11.66 6.32
CA THR A 58 -6.91 13.05 6.17
C THR A 58 -7.35 13.31 4.73
N ASP A 59 -8.26 14.27 4.56
CA ASP A 59 -8.81 14.68 3.25
C ASP A 59 -9.62 13.61 2.49
N GLY A 60 -10.04 12.55 3.20
CA GLY A 60 -10.91 11.50 2.66
C GLY A 60 -10.18 10.46 1.80
N GLY A 61 -8.85 10.37 1.94
CA GLY A 61 -8.03 9.30 1.40
C GLY A 61 -7.96 8.08 2.32
N TRP A 62 -6.99 7.22 2.04
CA TRP A 62 -6.65 6.04 2.82
C TRP A 62 -5.16 6.00 3.07
N ARG A 63 -4.72 5.33 4.13
CA ARG A 63 -3.32 5.07 4.36
C ARG A 63 -3.07 3.72 4.99
N VAL A 64 -1.83 3.26 4.86
CA VAL A 64 -1.26 2.14 5.61
C VAL A 64 -0.02 2.66 6.31
N VAL A 65 -0.01 2.60 7.63
CA VAL A 65 1.14 3.02 8.45
C VAL A 65 1.81 1.78 9.00
N ALA A 66 3.05 1.52 8.56
CA ALA A 66 3.92 0.49 9.11
C ALA A 66 5.12 1.15 9.80
N GLU A 67 5.85 0.38 10.62
CA GLU A 67 7.03 0.89 11.33
C GLU A 67 8.08 1.51 10.39
N ARG A 68 8.19 0.98 9.17
CA ARG A 68 9.26 1.33 8.22
C ARG A 68 8.82 2.21 7.05
N VAL A 69 7.52 2.32 6.80
CA VAL A 69 6.98 3.01 5.63
C VAL A 69 5.52 3.38 5.84
N THR A 70 5.12 4.52 5.29
CA THR A 70 3.71 4.90 5.16
C THR A 70 3.34 4.92 3.69
N VAL A 71 2.18 4.34 3.36
CA VAL A 71 1.58 4.45 2.02
C VAL A 71 0.30 5.25 2.18
N ALA A 72 0.21 6.42 1.55
CA ALA A 72 -1.01 7.23 1.50
C ALA A 72 -1.62 7.15 0.09
N VAL A 73 -2.94 7.05 0.03
CA VAL A 73 -3.72 6.95 -1.21
C VAL A 73 -4.78 8.05 -1.18
N SER A 74 -4.70 8.98 -2.12
CA SER A 74 -5.68 10.06 -2.22
C SER A 74 -7.04 9.54 -2.68
N ARG A 75 -8.09 10.35 -2.49
CA ARG A 75 -9.44 10.05 -2.99
C ARG A 75 -9.48 9.87 -4.51
N GLN A 76 -8.53 10.46 -5.23
CA GLN A 76 -8.41 10.41 -6.69
C GLN A 76 -7.50 9.28 -7.18
N GLY A 77 -6.84 8.55 -6.27
CA GLY A 77 -5.99 7.41 -6.62
C GLY A 77 -4.49 7.71 -6.73
N ALA A 78 -4.06 8.93 -6.40
CA ALA A 78 -2.63 9.22 -6.26
C ALA A 78 -2.06 8.43 -5.07
N VAL A 79 -0.85 7.90 -5.22
CA VAL A 79 -0.18 7.10 -4.19
C VAL A 79 1.13 7.75 -3.79
N ASP A 80 1.26 8.05 -2.50
CA ASP A 80 2.49 8.54 -1.88
C ASP A 80 3.10 7.46 -0.99
N VAL A 81 4.39 7.19 -1.18
CA VAL A 81 5.19 6.34 -0.30
C VAL A 81 6.12 7.23 0.50
N LEU A 82 6.04 7.16 1.82
CA LEU A 82 6.75 8.04 2.74
C LEU A 82 7.64 7.26 3.70
N THR A 83 8.71 7.89 4.16
CA THR A 83 9.49 7.41 5.31
C THR A 83 8.65 7.42 6.59
N PRO A 84 9.08 6.75 7.67
CA PRO A 84 8.40 6.85 8.97
C PRO A 84 8.28 8.28 9.51
N GLY A 85 9.20 9.17 9.12
CA GLY A 85 9.16 10.60 9.47
C GLY A 85 8.28 11.46 8.55
N GLY A 86 7.53 10.86 7.62
CA GLY A 86 6.64 11.58 6.70
C GLY A 86 7.33 12.23 5.50
N VAL A 87 8.59 11.87 5.21
CA VAL A 87 9.30 12.39 4.03
C VAL A 87 8.89 11.58 2.80
N LEU A 88 8.47 12.25 1.73
CA LEU A 88 8.08 11.60 0.48
C LEU A 88 9.28 10.90 -0.19
N LEU A 89 9.16 9.59 -0.42
CA LEU A 89 10.12 8.78 -1.17
C LEU A 89 9.73 8.62 -2.64
N ARG A 90 8.44 8.39 -2.88
CA ARG A 90 7.90 8.15 -4.23
C ARG A 90 6.46 8.63 -4.30
N ARG A 91 6.08 9.17 -5.47
CA ARG A 91 4.71 9.57 -5.80
C ARG A 91 4.29 8.98 -7.14
N GLU A 92 3.07 8.46 -7.20
CA GLU A 92 2.37 8.05 -8.41
C GLU A 92 1.06 8.85 -8.52
N LEU A 93 0.75 9.35 -9.71
CA LEU A 93 -0.38 10.26 -9.98
C LEU A 93 -1.37 9.65 -10.96
#